data_AF-A0A3D0G2L7-F1
#
_entry.id   AF-A0A3D0G2L7-F1
#
_cell.length_a   1.000
_cell.length_b   1.000
_cell.length_c   1.000
_cell.angle_alpha   90.00
_cell.angle_beta   90.00
_cell.angle_gamma   90.00
#
_symmetry.space_group_name_H-M   'P 1'
#
loop_
_entity.id
_entity.type
_entity.pdbx_description
1 polymer ?
#
loop_
_entity_poly.entity_id
_entity_poly.type
_entity_poly.pdbx_seq_one_letter_code
_entity_poly.pdbx_strand_id
1 'polypeptide(L)'
;MTTSNENIVPEIERDDLEIWKKVVDVQMHFNDLELRLRNYAIIALGAILTVAGYSLNENRVAYIGSIELPAASIFLFASIVLWGCFWYMDRHWYHRLLTGSVVHGIKIEDKYQSVTEAICLSRSIKEASPHSFAGLKFRSKHRLDAFYLVIGTMLFILAWLLINPWLAVLWLIAVIILVGVVCFVYMERA
;
A
#
# COMPACT_ATOMS: atom_id res chain seq x y z
N MET A 1 60.24 -11.90 -23.57
CA MET A 1 59.71 -10.59 -23.15
C MET A 1 58.21 -10.76 -23.02
N THR A 2 57.78 -10.95 -21.78
CA THR A 2 56.39 -11.17 -21.38
C THR A 2 55.71 -9.82 -21.19
N THR A 3 54.57 -9.62 -21.85
CA THR A 3 53.39 -9.10 -21.16
C THR A 3 52.18 -9.82 -21.74
N SER A 4 51.72 -10.79 -20.95
CA SER A 4 50.41 -11.41 -21.07
C SER A 4 49.35 -10.32 -21.24
N ASN A 5 48.46 -10.55 -22.20
CA ASN A 5 47.20 -9.84 -22.37
C ASN A 5 46.44 -9.86 -21.03
N GLU A 6 46.63 -8.82 -20.23
CA GLU A 6 45.95 -8.66 -18.94
C GLU A 6 44.49 -8.43 -19.29
N ASN A 7 43.66 -9.44 -19.02
CA ASN A 7 42.21 -9.29 -19.10
C ASN A 7 41.84 -8.17 -18.13
N ILE A 8 41.66 -6.95 -18.65
CA ILE A 8 41.23 -5.80 -17.87
C ILE A 8 39.79 -6.11 -17.45
N VAL A 9 39.65 -6.72 -16.28
CA VAL A 9 38.37 -6.77 -15.58
C VAL A 9 37.99 -5.31 -15.36
N PRO A 10 36.80 -4.84 -15.81
CA PRO A 10 36.43 -3.46 -15.60
C PRO A 10 36.43 -3.18 -14.10
N GLU A 11 37.26 -2.25 -13.62
CA GLU A 11 37.19 -1.81 -12.24
C GLU A 11 36.00 -0.87 -12.09
N ILE A 12 35.31 -0.89 -10.94
CA ILE A 12 34.26 0.10 -10.69
C ILE A 12 34.93 1.46 -10.51
N GLU A 13 34.61 2.40 -11.40
CA GLU A 13 35.07 3.78 -11.25
C GLU A 13 34.57 4.39 -9.94
N ARG A 14 35.45 5.07 -9.21
CA ARG A 14 35.12 5.65 -7.89
C ARG A 14 33.90 6.57 -7.94
N ASP A 15 33.79 7.37 -8.99
CA ASP A 15 32.71 8.34 -9.16
C ASP A 15 31.36 7.63 -9.38
N ASP A 16 31.33 6.53 -10.14
CA ASP A 16 30.13 5.71 -10.31
C ASP A 16 29.72 5.01 -9.01
N LEU A 17 30.69 4.58 -8.18
CA LEU A 17 30.40 4.02 -6.87
C LEU A 17 29.78 5.07 -5.93
N GLU A 18 30.26 6.32 -5.97
CA GLU A 18 29.67 7.41 -5.20
C GLU A 18 28.26 7.76 -5.67
N ILE A 19 28.02 7.78 -6.99
CA ILE A 19 26.69 7.95 -7.57
C ILE A 19 25.76 6.83 -7.12
N TRP A 20 26.22 5.57 -7.19
CA TRP A 20 25.43 4.41 -6.74
C TRP A 20 25.05 4.53 -5.26
N LYS A 21 26.01 4.84 -4.38
CA LYS A 21 25.74 5.07 -2.95
C LYS A 21 24.67 6.14 -2.75
N LYS A 22 24.77 7.25 -3.47
CA LYS A 22 23.79 8.34 -3.35
C LYS A 22 22.40 7.92 -3.82
N VAL A 23 22.30 7.08 -4.84
CA VAL A 23 21.04 6.53 -5.32
C VAL A 23 20.42 5.59 -4.28
N VAL A 24 21.23 4.73 -3.65
CA VAL A 24 20.78 3.85 -2.55
C VAL A 24 20.29 4.67 -1.35
N ASP A 25 20.99 5.75 -0.97
CA ASP A 25 20.54 6.64 0.10
C ASP A 25 19.16 7.25 -0.19
N VAL A 26 18.92 7.67 -1.43
CA VAL A 26 17.63 8.21 -1.87
C VAL A 26 16.55 7.13 -1.86
N GLN A 27 16.88 5.88 -2.23
CA GLN A 27 15.96 4.74 -2.12
C GLN A 27 15.55 4.50 -0.66
N MET A 28 16.51 4.47 0.27
CA MET A 28 16.24 4.33 1.71
C MET A 28 15.36 5.46 2.23
N HIS A 29 15.65 6.70 1.85
CA HIS A 29 14.86 7.85 2.25
C HIS A 29 13.41 7.77 1.78
N PHE A 30 13.16 7.36 0.54
CA PHE A 30 11.79 7.18 0.05
C PHE A 30 11.06 6.04 0.73
N ASN A 31 11.74 4.92 1.03
CA ASN A 31 11.17 3.83 1.80
C ASN A 31 10.75 4.28 3.20
N ASP A 32 11.60 5.06 3.89
CA ASP A 32 11.30 5.59 5.22
C ASP A 32 10.13 6.58 5.19
N LEU A 33 10.02 7.40 4.14
CA LEU A 33 8.88 8.29 3.92
C LEU A 33 7.58 7.50 3.72
N GLU A 34 7.60 6.40 2.94
CA GLU A 34 6.45 5.53 2.71
C GLU A 34 5.94 4.91 4.02
N LEU A 35 6.85 4.36 4.84
CA LEU A 35 6.51 3.78 6.14
C LEU A 35 5.95 4.82 7.11
N ARG A 36 6.56 6.01 7.16
CA ARG A 36 6.11 7.11 8.01
C ARG A 36 4.72 7.60 7.62
N LEU A 37 4.44 7.69 6.32
CA LEU A 37 3.14 8.07 5.81
C LEU A 37 2.03 7.13 6.27
N ARG A 38 2.29 5.82 6.24
CA ARG A 38 1.33 4.80 6.72
C ARG A 38 1.06 4.93 8.20
N ASN A 39 2.09 5.19 9.01
CA ASN A 39 1.91 5.45 10.44
C ASN A 39 1.05 6.69 10.68
N TYR A 40 1.24 7.76 9.92
CA TYR A 40 0.40 8.96 10.01
C TYR A 40 -1.05 8.68 9.61
N ALA A 41 -1.28 7.88 8.58
CA ALA A 41 -2.63 7.47 8.18
C ALA A 41 -3.35 6.74 9.32
N ILE A 42 -2.67 5.80 9.99
CA ILE A 42 -3.23 5.03 11.10
C ILE A 42 -3.52 5.93 12.31
N ILE A 43 -2.60 6.82 12.67
CA ILE A 43 -2.77 7.75 13.79
C ILE A 43 -3.96 8.69 13.52
N ALA A 44 -4.03 9.28 12.32
CA ALA A 44 -5.10 10.19 11.97
C ALA A 44 -6.47 9.48 11.93
N LEU A 45 -6.51 8.24 11.40
CA LEU A 45 -7.70 7.40 11.45
C LEU A 45 -8.12 7.10 12.89
N GLY A 46 -7.18 6.72 13.76
CA GLY A 46 -7.44 6.43 15.17
C GLY A 46 -8.01 7.64 15.92
N ALA A 47 -7.53 8.85 15.62
CA ALA A 47 -8.06 10.08 16.19
C ALA A 47 -9.53 10.30 15.80
N ILE A 48 -9.87 10.16 14.51
CA ILE A 48 -11.27 10.34 14.06
C ILE A 48 -12.16 9.22 14.59
N LEU A 49 -11.68 7.98 14.66
CA LEU A 49 -12.43 6.86 15.25
C LEU A 49 -12.69 7.08 16.74
N THR A 50 -11.76 7.69 17.47
CA THR A 50 -11.96 8.08 18.87
C THR A 50 -13.09 9.09 18.99
N VAL A 51 -13.10 10.12 18.15
CA VAL A 51 -14.17 11.13 18.12
C VAL A 51 -15.51 10.50 17.70
N ALA A 52 -15.52 9.60 16.73
CA ALA A 52 -16.71 8.86 16.32
C ALA A 52 -17.27 8.00 17.45
N GLY A 53 -16.42 7.26 18.17
CA GLY A 53 -16.80 6.44 19.31
C GLY A 53 -17.33 7.26 20.48
N TYR A 54 -16.69 8.39 20.79
CA TYR A 54 -17.18 9.34 21.78
C TYR A 54 -18.56 9.90 21.40
N SER A 55 -18.74 10.26 20.13
CA SER A 55 -20.02 10.73 19.59
C SER A 55 -21.13 9.67 19.67
N LEU A 56 -20.80 8.38 19.50
CA LEU A 56 -21.76 7.28 19.68
C LEU A 56 -22.20 7.16 21.14
N ASN A 57 -21.24 7.19 22.07
CA ASN A 57 -21.53 7.03 23.50
C ASN A 57 -22.48 8.12 24.02
N GLU A 58 -22.36 9.34 23.50
CA GLU A 58 -23.22 10.46 23.87
C GLU A 58 -24.50 10.57 23.04
N ASN A 59 -24.78 9.61 22.15
CA ASN A 59 -25.91 9.62 21.22
C ASN A 59 -26.05 10.95 20.45
N ARG A 60 -24.92 11.55 20.06
CA ARG A 60 -24.94 12.84 19.35
C ARG A 60 -25.46 12.65 17.93
N VAL A 61 -26.38 13.52 17.56
CA VAL A 61 -26.95 13.62 16.21
C VAL A 61 -26.59 14.96 15.58
N ALA A 62 -26.49 14.96 14.26
CA ALA A 62 -26.27 16.15 13.46
C ALA A 62 -27.37 16.26 12.41
N TYR A 63 -27.83 17.49 12.18
CA TYR A 63 -28.87 17.78 11.21
C TYR A 63 -28.24 18.28 9.92
N ILE A 64 -28.44 17.55 8.82
CA ILE A 64 -28.08 17.98 7.47
C ILE A 64 -29.38 18.31 6.75
N GLY A 65 -29.74 19.60 6.75
CA GLY A 65 -31.06 20.04 6.30
C GLY A 65 -32.15 19.50 7.23
N SER A 66 -33.07 18.70 6.67
CA SER A 66 -34.14 18.02 7.42
C SER A 66 -33.82 16.59 7.83
N ILE A 67 -32.62 16.10 7.52
CA ILE A 67 -32.19 14.72 7.81
C ILE A 67 -31.40 14.71 9.11
N GLU A 68 -31.86 13.92 10.07
CA GLU A 68 -31.13 13.61 11.30
C GLU A 68 -30.19 12.43 11.06
N LEU A 69 -28.90 12.62 11.30
CA LEU A 69 -27.87 11.58 11.15
C LEU A 69 -27.08 11.42 12.44
N PRO A 70 -26.70 10.19 12.83
CA PRO A 70 -25.74 10.00 13.91
C PRO A 70 -24.44 10.72 13.59
N ALA A 71 -23.96 11.60 14.47
CA ALA A 71 -22.73 12.36 14.23
C ALA A 71 -21.51 11.43 14.02
N ALA A 72 -21.53 10.26 14.66
CA ALA A 72 -20.56 9.20 14.44
C ALA A 72 -20.48 8.70 12.98
N SER A 73 -21.62 8.58 12.27
CA SER A 73 -21.61 8.20 10.85
C SER A 73 -20.92 9.25 9.99
N ILE A 74 -21.07 10.54 10.33
CA ILE A 74 -20.40 11.66 9.65
C ILE A 74 -18.88 11.55 9.84
N PHE A 75 -18.42 11.30 11.06
CA PHE A 75 -17.01 11.08 11.34
C PHE A 75 -16.45 9.85 10.62
N LEU A 76 -17.22 8.76 10.51
CA LEU A 76 -16.80 7.58 9.75
C LEU A 76 -16.71 7.88 8.25
N PHE A 77 -17.63 8.65 7.67
CA PHE A 77 -17.51 9.12 6.28
C PHE A 77 -16.29 10.04 6.09
N ALA A 78 -16.03 10.95 7.03
CA ALA A 78 -14.83 11.78 7.01
C ALA A 78 -13.55 10.94 7.06
N SER A 79 -13.52 9.87 7.86
CA SER A 79 -12.43 8.89 7.89
C SER A 79 -12.21 8.23 6.54
N ILE A 80 -13.27 7.86 5.80
CA ILE A 80 -13.14 7.26 4.45
C ILE A 80 -12.48 8.23 3.49
N VAL A 81 -12.89 9.50 3.50
CA VAL A 81 -12.28 10.54 2.65
C VAL A 81 -10.81 10.72 2.98
N LEU A 82 -10.47 10.87 4.26
CA LEU A 82 -9.10 11.00 4.72
C LEU A 82 -8.26 9.78 4.34
N TRP A 83 -8.79 8.58 4.56
CA TRP A 83 -8.15 7.32 4.21
C TRP A 83 -7.88 7.20 2.72
N GLY A 84 -8.83 7.66 1.89
CA GLY A 84 -8.69 7.76 0.44
C GLY A 84 -7.59 8.75 0.02
N CYS A 85 -7.44 9.88 0.70
CA CYS A 85 -6.34 10.82 0.47
C CYS A 85 -4.97 10.18 0.76
N PHE A 86 -4.85 9.44 1.88
CA PHE A 86 -3.62 8.71 2.21
C PHE A 86 -3.34 7.59 1.20
N TRP A 87 -4.36 6.83 0.77
CA TRP A 87 -4.23 5.83 -0.30
C TRP A 87 -3.68 6.46 -1.57
N TYR A 88 -4.27 7.58 -2.01
CA TYR A 88 -3.86 8.26 -3.24
C TYR A 88 -2.40 8.70 -3.17
N MET A 89 -2.02 9.33 -2.05
CA MET A 89 -0.67 9.80 -1.81
C MET A 89 0.36 8.66 -1.75
N ASP A 90 0.10 7.60 -0.99
CA ASP A 90 0.97 6.41 -0.92
C ASP A 90 1.15 5.80 -2.32
N ARG A 91 0.03 5.58 -3.03
CA ARG A 91 -0.01 4.86 -4.30
C ARG A 91 0.57 5.62 -5.49
N HIS A 92 0.24 6.91 -5.61
CA HIS A 92 0.54 7.70 -6.80
C HIS A 92 1.77 8.58 -6.65
N TRP A 93 2.14 8.96 -5.43
CA TRP A 93 3.30 9.81 -5.19
C TRP A 93 4.47 8.99 -4.67
N TYR A 94 4.40 8.50 -3.44
CA TYR A 94 5.57 7.92 -2.76
C TYR A 94 6.02 6.58 -3.34
N HIS A 95 5.10 5.66 -3.59
CA HIS A 95 5.45 4.38 -4.20
C HIS A 95 6.06 4.55 -5.59
N ARG A 96 5.65 5.58 -6.35
CA ARG A 96 6.25 5.90 -7.67
C ARG A 96 7.66 6.46 -7.53
N LEU A 97 7.92 7.30 -6.53
CA LEU A 97 9.26 7.82 -6.24
C LEU A 97 10.23 6.69 -5.87
N LEU A 98 9.82 5.79 -4.96
CA LEU A 98 10.61 4.62 -4.58
C LEU A 98 10.86 3.69 -5.76
N THR A 99 9.84 3.38 -6.55
CA THR A 99 10.02 2.55 -7.75
C THR A 99 10.98 3.21 -8.75
N GLY A 100 10.89 4.52 -8.92
CA GLY A 100 11.76 5.29 -9.80
C GLY A 100 13.23 5.23 -9.39
N SER A 101 13.53 5.40 -8.10
CA SER A 101 14.89 5.32 -7.58
C SER A 101 15.47 3.90 -7.67
N VAL A 102 14.66 2.86 -7.46
CA VAL A 102 15.07 1.45 -7.66
C VAL A 102 15.38 1.18 -9.13
N VAL A 103 14.52 1.62 -10.06
CA VAL A 103 14.76 1.43 -11.50
C VAL A 103 16.02 2.18 -11.95
N HIS A 104 16.28 3.37 -11.40
CA HIS A 104 17.49 4.10 -11.69
C HIS A 104 18.74 3.40 -11.12
N GLY A 105 18.67 2.87 -9.89
CA GLY A 105 19.75 2.08 -9.29
C GLY A 105 20.11 0.85 -10.11
N ILE A 106 19.12 0.11 -10.61
CA ILE A 106 19.34 -1.04 -11.51
C ILE A 106 20.12 -0.64 -12.75
N LYS A 107 19.84 0.52 -13.37
CA LYS A 107 20.60 0.97 -14.55
C LYS A 107 22.08 1.19 -14.27
N ILE A 108 22.44 1.56 -13.04
CA ILE A 108 23.83 1.71 -12.62
C ILE A 108 24.43 0.32 -12.34
N GLU A 109 23.70 -0.53 -11.62
CA GLU A 109 24.11 -1.90 -11.30
C GLU A 109 24.34 -2.75 -12.57
N ASP A 110 23.50 -2.59 -13.59
CA ASP A 110 23.59 -3.29 -14.88
C ASP A 110 24.94 -3.03 -15.60
N LYS A 111 25.56 -1.87 -15.40
CA LYS A 111 26.86 -1.54 -16.01
C LYS A 111 28.00 -2.38 -15.44
N TYR A 112 27.93 -2.72 -14.14
CA TYR A 112 29.01 -3.36 -13.40
C TYR A 112 28.67 -4.79 -12.96
N GLN A 113 27.52 -5.33 -13.37
CA GLN A 113 27.10 -6.67 -12.99
C GLN A 113 28.12 -7.75 -13.43
N SER A 114 28.79 -7.56 -14.56
CA SER A 114 29.85 -8.47 -15.05
C SER A 114 31.14 -8.40 -14.24
N VAL A 115 31.30 -7.35 -13.42
CA VAL A 115 32.47 -7.10 -12.57
C VAL A 115 32.25 -7.68 -11.18
N THR A 116 31.11 -7.35 -10.56
CA THR A 116 30.79 -7.78 -9.20
C THR A 116 29.30 -7.76 -8.93
N GLU A 117 28.82 -8.81 -8.28
CA GLU A 117 27.43 -8.90 -7.80
C GLU A 117 27.21 -8.08 -6.52
N ALA A 118 28.27 -7.61 -5.86
CA ALA A 118 28.20 -6.93 -4.55
C ALA A 118 27.36 -5.64 -4.54
N ILE A 119 27.18 -5.00 -5.70
CA ILE A 119 26.40 -3.76 -5.82
C ILE A 119 24.97 -3.97 -6.31
N CYS A 120 24.54 -5.22 -6.59
CA CYS A 120 23.23 -5.55 -7.19
C CYS A 120 22.05 -5.52 -6.20
N LEU A 121 22.00 -4.52 -5.30
CA LEU A 121 20.97 -4.40 -4.27
C LEU A 121 19.60 -4.07 -4.86
N SER A 122 19.51 -3.05 -5.72
CA SER A 122 18.25 -2.58 -6.31
C SER A 122 17.61 -3.69 -7.15
N ARG A 123 18.43 -4.45 -7.87
CA ARG A 123 17.99 -5.63 -8.61
C ARG A 123 17.46 -6.72 -7.69
N SER A 124 18.23 -7.09 -6.67
CA SER A 124 17.83 -8.12 -5.69
C SER A 124 16.48 -7.78 -5.04
N ILE A 125 16.28 -6.51 -4.67
CA ILE A 125 14.98 -6.01 -4.15
C ILE A 125 13.87 -6.21 -5.18
N LYS A 126 14.10 -5.82 -6.44
CA LYS A 126 13.08 -5.91 -7.49
C LYS A 126 12.73 -7.35 -7.85
N GLU A 127 13.70 -8.26 -7.81
CA GLU A 127 13.52 -9.69 -8.07
C GLU A 127 12.85 -10.43 -6.92
N ALA A 128 13.11 -10.01 -5.67
CA ALA A 128 12.45 -10.55 -4.48
C ALA A 128 11.03 -9.97 -4.23
N SER A 129 10.72 -8.80 -4.80
CA SER A 129 9.44 -8.11 -4.64
C SER A 129 8.19 -8.89 -5.14
N PRO A 130 8.22 -9.64 -6.27
CA PRO A 130 7.11 -10.46 -6.71
C PRO A 130 6.86 -11.59 -5.71
N HIS A 131 5.70 -11.56 -5.05
CA HIS A 131 5.22 -12.66 -4.21
C HIS A 131 4.06 -13.30 -4.96
N SER A 132 4.22 -14.56 -5.35
CA SER A 132 3.12 -15.40 -5.83
C SER A 132 2.46 -16.06 -4.62
N PHE A 133 1.17 -15.83 -4.43
CA PHE A 133 0.36 -16.62 -3.50
C PHE A 133 -0.59 -17.48 -4.34
N ALA A 134 -0.54 -18.80 -4.16
CA ALA A 134 -1.41 -19.79 -4.82
C ALA A 134 -1.44 -19.71 -6.37
N GLY A 135 -0.29 -19.61 -7.04
CA GLY A 135 -0.19 -19.64 -8.51
C GLY A 135 -0.71 -18.40 -9.25
N LEU A 136 -1.43 -17.49 -8.56
CA LEU A 136 -1.81 -16.19 -9.09
C LEU A 136 -0.68 -15.18 -8.87
N LYS A 137 -0.21 -14.57 -9.96
CA LYS A 137 0.72 -13.44 -9.92
C LYS A 137 -0.02 -12.19 -9.40
N PHE A 138 -0.11 -12.05 -8.08
CA PHE A 138 -0.55 -10.80 -7.47
C PHE A 138 0.51 -9.72 -7.72
N ARG A 139 0.30 -8.92 -8.77
CA ARG A 139 1.13 -7.75 -9.07
C ARG A 139 1.15 -6.84 -7.84
N SER A 140 2.35 -6.49 -7.35
CA SER A 140 2.58 -5.76 -6.07
C SER A 140 1.67 -4.55 -5.83
N LYS A 141 1.19 -3.91 -6.90
CA LYS A 141 0.23 -2.80 -6.87
C LYS A 141 -1.09 -3.16 -6.16
N HIS A 142 -1.58 -4.38 -6.30
CA HIS A 142 -2.88 -4.78 -5.75
C HIS A 142 -2.86 -5.00 -4.23
N ARG A 143 -1.69 -5.17 -3.59
CA ARG A 143 -1.62 -5.40 -2.14
C ARG A 143 -1.89 -4.14 -1.35
N LEU A 144 -1.31 -3.02 -1.79
CA LEU A 144 -1.60 -1.71 -1.24
C LEU A 144 -3.09 -1.38 -1.45
N ASP A 145 -3.59 -1.57 -2.67
CA ASP A 145 -4.99 -1.30 -2.98
C ASP A 145 -5.93 -2.16 -2.10
N ALA A 146 -5.62 -3.45 -1.89
CA ALA A 146 -6.39 -4.32 -1.00
C ALA A 146 -6.38 -3.85 0.46
N PHE A 147 -5.23 -3.45 1.00
CA PHE A 147 -5.13 -2.93 2.37
C PHE A 147 -6.04 -1.72 2.59
N TYR A 148 -5.98 -0.73 1.69
CA TYR A 148 -6.82 0.46 1.80
C TYR A 148 -8.29 0.18 1.53
N LEU A 149 -8.60 -0.71 0.58
CA LEU A 149 -9.98 -1.11 0.27
C LEU A 149 -10.65 -1.86 1.44
N VAL A 150 -9.95 -2.78 2.10
CA VAL A 150 -10.51 -3.52 3.25
C VAL A 150 -10.90 -2.56 4.37
N ILE A 151 -10.02 -1.63 4.74
CA ILE A 151 -10.30 -0.66 5.79
C ILE A 151 -11.39 0.33 5.34
N GLY A 152 -11.32 0.85 4.11
CA GLY A 152 -12.31 1.78 3.57
C GLY A 152 -13.71 1.18 3.49
N THR A 153 -13.83 -0.08 3.04
CA THR A 153 -15.11 -0.81 2.98
C THR A 153 -15.65 -1.11 4.37
N MET A 154 -14.80 -1.50 5.33
CA MET A 154 -15.20 -1.67 6.72
C MET A 154 -15.78 -0.37 7.31
N LEU A 155 -15.10 0.75 7.12
CA LEU A 155 -15.58 2.07 7.57
C LEU A 155 -16.91 2.44 6.91
N PHE A 156 -17.07 2.14 5.62
CA PHE A 156 -18.32 2.39 4.89
C PHE A 156 -19.49 1.58 5.45
N ILE A 157 -19.29 0.28 5.68
CA ILE A 157 -20.31 -0.60 6.26
C ILE A 157 -20.72 -0.09 7.65
N LEU A 158 -19.75 0.28 8.49
CA LEU A 158 -20.03 0.82 9.82
C LEU A 158 -20.81 2.14 9.76
N ALA A 159 -20.40 3.08 8.88
CA ALA A 159 -21.10 4.34 8.68
C ALA A 159 -22.55 4.11 8.23
N TRP A 160 -22.75 3.18 7.29
CA TRP A 160 -24.07 2.82 6.77
C TRP A 160 -24.96 2.14 7.82
N LEU A 161 -24.39 1.23 8.63
CA LEU A 161 -25.09 0.53 9.69
C LEU A 161 -25.64 1.48 10.75
N LEU A 162 -24.91 2.55 11.05
CA LEU A 162 -25.38 3.58 11.98
C LEU A 162 -26.58 4.37 11.44
N ILE A 163 -26.63 4.62 10.13
CA ILE A 163 -27.73 5.39 9.51
C ILE A 163 -28.98 4.53 9.36
N ASN A 164 -28.82 3.30 8.86
CA ASN A 164 -29.94 2.39 8.60
C ASN A 164 -29.59 0.95 8.99
N PRO A 165 -29.79 0.57 10.26
CA PRO A 165 -29.41 -0.75 10.75
C PRO A 165 -30.13 -1.89 10.02
N TRP A 166 -31.39 -1.71 9.63
CA TRP A 166 -32.16 -2.73 8.91
C TRP A 166 -31.61 -3.02 7.49
N LEU A 167 -31.24 -1.99 6.74
CA LEU A 167 -30.66 -2.15 5.41
C LEU A 167 -29.25 -2.77 5.47
N ALA A 168 -28.49 -2.47 6.52
CA ALA A 168 -27.17 -3.06 6.74
C ALA A 168 -27.26 -4.58 7.01
N VAL A 169 -28.26 -5.03 7.79
CA VAL A 169 -28.52 -6.46 8.02
C VAL A 169 -28.84 -7.18 6.70
N LEU A 170 -29.70 -6.60 5.86
CA LEU A 170 -30.03 -7.18 4.55
C LEU A 170 -28.81 -7.28 3.62
N TRP A 171 -27.95 -6.25 3.61
CA TRP A 171 -26.72 -6.27 2.81
C TRP A 171 -25.73 -7.34 3.29
N LEU A 172 -25.57 -7.49 4.61
CA LEU A 172 -24.68 -8.49 5.21
C LEU A 172 -25.14 -9.92 4.91
N ILE A 173 -26.46 -10.16 4.96
CA ILE A 173 -27.07 -11.42 4.52
C ILE A 173 -26.79 -11.68 3.03
N ALA A 174 -26.95 -10.66 2.18
CA ALA A 174 -26.68 -10.79 0.75
C ALA A 174 -25.21 -11.13 0.45
N VAL A 175 -24.25 -10.53 1.18
CA VAL A 175 -22.82 -10.85 1.06
C VAL A 175 -22.51 -12.28 1.52
N ILE A 176 -23.08 -12.72 2.63
CA ILE A 176 -22.91 -14.11 3.10
C ILE A 176 -23.44 -15.11 2.07
N ILE A 177 -24.63 -14.85 1.51
CA ILE A 177 -25.21 -15.69 0.46
C ILE A 177 -24.30 -15.70 -0.78
N LEU A 178 -23.81 -14.53 -1.22
CA LEU A 178 -22.92 -14.42 -2.37
C LEU A 178 -21.62 -15.22 -2.16
N VAL A 179 -20.97 -15.05 -1.01
CA VAL A 179 -19.75 -15.78 -0.65
C VAL A 179 -20.03 -17.29 -0.56
N GLY A 180 -21.15 -17.68 0.05
CA GLY A 180 -21.58 -19.08 0.13
C GLY A 180 -21.79 -19.72 -1.25
N VAL A 181 -22.45 -19.01 -2.17
CA VAL A 181 -22.66 -19.46 -3.56
C VAL A 181 -21.33 -19.57 -4.30
N VAL A 182 -20.43 -18.58 -4.15
CA VAL A 182 -19.10 -18.62 -4.78
C VAL A 182 -18.29 -19.81 -4.25
N CYS A 183 -18.28 -20.05 -2.94
CA CYS A 183 -17.59 -21.20 -2.34
C CYS A 183 -18.18 -22.54 -2.79
N PHE A 184 -19.52 -22.65 -2.85
CA PHE A 184 -20.20 -23.86 -3.31
C PHE A 184 -19.85 -24.18 -4.78
N VAL A 185 -19.93 -23.18 -5.67
CA VAL A 185 -19.58 -23.33 -7.09
C VAL A 185 -18.09 -23.67 -7.28
N TYR A 186 -17.21 -23.16 -6.41
CA TYR A 186 -15.78 -23.47 -6.47
C TYR A 186 -15.46 -24.89 -5.97
N MET A 187 -16.20 -25.37 -4.95
CA MET A 187 -16.08 -26.75 -4.46
C MET A 187 -16.64 -27.77 -5.44
N GLU A 188 -17.69 -27.44 -6.19
CA GLU A 188 -18.28 -28.33 -7.19
C GLU A 188 -17.41 -28.49 -8.45
N ARG A 189 -16.40 -27.62 -8.62
CA ARG A 189 -15.44 -27.64 -9.73
C ARG A 189 -14.06 -28.23 -9.36
N ALA A 190 -13.85 -28.61 -8.11
CA ALA A 190 -12.61 -29.24 -7.60
C ALA A 190 -12.79 -30.75 -7.44
#